data_AF-A0ABD2MSX6-F1
#
_entry.id   AF-A0ABD2MSX6-F1
#
_cell.length_a   1.000
_cell.length_b   1.000
_cell.length_c   1.000
_cell.angle_alpha   90.00
_cell.angle_beta   90.00
_cell.angle_gamma   90.00
#
_symmetry.space_group_name_H-M   'P 1'
#
loop_
_entity.id
_entity.type
_entity.pdbx_description
1 polymer ?
#
loop_
_entity_poly.entity_id
_entity_poly.type
_entity_poly.pdbx_seq_one_letter_code
_entity_poly.pdbx_strand_id
1 'polypeptide(L)'
;MTLVLRCDTGGIQIVKLLLECISNEHWSFKGETICNIKEKCKELLQTLIVEIDASIRFKNPLNITESFHQDIDEINQLLLSRNRIEYSIAARLVIFLGCKDPSSLIKSIMFLLQYSKSNDHLALMINIATHELLDKTKAPHCDKGGYLGIVLQQILSRDIQKFFISNEESIDLSQMWDNLLTLLKWEKSGKVPILKCHFVTRAIYENLESITSVFGSEINHMHVIADLLDQLEIPSSSAPFTLNSLVILNLAQSTVNYFFACCTCEDSGSKIRGFKKVYSILRRLCIFSKVAKVLALRELLERALFRSDNILFGAISTQKYTNENTEKLLLKQNKKISKTIPLTKHSSVFNGGIIGGGKRKILYSNELPADEISANISELINTIKACCSLPDEADFKYCDLSLDSVTSVSLLLVQFVSPDVMYNGLPWPEEEFSKVTVERDLMITKFFKTMPLLWDLLSFVAIYRPALCYCSVLLRALTATLIHQWRSMGDLSKSNATHYYNQLLENTVKVIDIMALGQLLPPPLSSIRDVFPHLKSFEIVAILRDCIWFYMRDHVPSPALFGLDSNGIYWRDPSIARPPDIFTNSLRIILQRNIKTLGNIYSQMFINIPKQE
;
A
#
# COMPACT_ATOMS: atom_id res chain seq x y z
N MET A 1 -15.34 53.68 27.14
CA MET A 1 -15.96 52.64 26.28
C MET A 1 -16.18 53.13 24.85
N THR A 2 -17.01 54.15 24.64
CA THR A 2 -17.25 54.77 23.32
C THR A 2 -16.00 55.24 22.57
N LEU A 3 -14.98 55.73 23.28
CA LEU A 3 -13.68 56.12 22.70
C LEU A 3 -12.88 54.91 22.19
N VAL A 4 -12.91 53.79 22.93
CA VAL A 4 -12.19 52.56 22.58
C VAL A 4 -12.85 51.87 21.37
N LEU A 5 -14.19 51.85 21.32
CA LEU A 5 -14.96 51.25 20.22
C LEU A 5 -14.82 51.98 18.87
N ARG A 6 -14.31 53.23 18.89
CA ARG A 6 -14.07 54.06 17.70
C ARG A 6 -12.58 54.18 17.33
N CYS A 7 -11.69 53.42 17.96
CA CYS A 7 -10.27 53.42 17.60
C CYS A 7 -10.03 52.67 16.29
N ASP A 8 -9.37 53.33 15.34
CA ASP A 8 -9.03 52.76 14.03
C ASP A 8 -7.73 51.93 14.08
N THR A 9 -6.88 52.14 15.10
CA THR A 9 -5.58 51.47 15.28
C THR A 9 -5.29 51.14 16.75
N GLY A 10 -4.55 50.06 17.02
CA GLY A 10 -4.05 49.71 18.36
C GLY A 10 -5.06 49.01 19.29
N GLY A 11 -6.20 48.54 18.77
CA GLY A 11 -7.21 47.83 19.56
C GLY A 11 -6.69 46.57 20.26
N ILE A 12 -5.79 45.82 19.62
CA ILE A 12 -5.16 44.63 20.22
C ILE A 12 -4.18 44.98 21.33
N GLN A 13 -3.48 46.10 21.23
CA GLN A 13 -2.54 46.54 22.28
C GLN A 13 -3.31 46.87 23.57
N ILE A 14 -4.50 47.46 23.46
CA ILE A 14 -5.40 47.70 24.60
C ILE A 14 -5.86 46.38 25.22
N VAL A 15 -6.24 45.40 24.40
CA VAL A 15 -6.66 44.07 24.87
C VAL A 15 -5.49 43.32 25.50
N LYS A 16 -4.29 43.35 24.91
CA LYS A 16 -3.07 42.76 25.46
C LYS A 16 -2.71 43.36 26.82
N LEU A 17 -2.77 44.68 26.95
CA LEU A 17 -2.48 45.37 28.21
C LEU A 17 -3.49 44.97 29.31
N LEU A 18 -4.77 44.88 28.98
CA LEU A 18 -5.79 44.38 29.90
C LEU A 18 -5.56 42.90 30.27
N LEU A 19 -5.14 42.07 29.31
CA LEU A 19 -4.80 40.67 29.53
C LEU A 19 -3.55 40.48 30.39
N GLU A 20 -2.50 41.27 30.18
CA GLU A 20 -1.28 41.27 31.01
C GLU A 20 -1.59 41.67 32.46
N CYS A 21 -2.46 42.66 32.66
CA CYS A 21 -2.93 43.04 33.99
C CYS A 21 -3.70 41.92 34.70
N ILE A 22 -4.44 41.09 33.95
CA ILE A 22 -5.19 39.94 34.51
C ILE A 22 -4.25 38.77 34.82
N SER A 23 -3.24 38.54 33.97
CA SER A 23 -2.47 37.28 33.92
C SER A 23 -1.16 37.32 34.72
N ASN A 24 -0.62 38.50 35.03
CA ASN A 24 0.64 38.58 35.76
C ASN A 24 0.51 38.07 37.21
N GLU A 25 1.29 37.03 37.53
CA GLU A 25 1.50 36.51 38.90
C GLU A 25 2.71 37.18 39.60
N HIS A 26 3.56 37.89 38.85
CA HIS A 26 4.84 38.45 39.32
C HIS A 26 4.75 39.79 40.06
N TRP A 27 3.58 40.17 40.56
CA TRP A 27 3.48 41.42 41.33
C TRP A 27 4.14 41.20 42.70
N SER A 28 5.26 41.87 42.94
CA SER A 28 6.05 41.80 44.19
C SER A 28 5.32 42.37 45.42
N PHE A 29 4.11 42.90 45.25
CA PHE A 29 3.25 43.41 46.31
C PHE A 29 2.08 42.45 46.53
N LYS A 30 1.80 42.06 47.79
CA LYS A 30 0.56 41.37 48.18
C LYS A 30 -0.46 42.41 48.67
N GLY A 31 -1.67 42.41 48.12
CA GLY A 31 -2.76 43.27 48.62
C GLY A 31 -4.07 43.15 47.85
N GLU A 32 -5.20 43.40 48.54
CA GLU A 32 -6.58 43.52 48.00
C GLU A 32 -6.66 44.40 46.75
N THR A 33 -5.77 45.38 46.62
CA THR A 33 -5.66 46.28 45.47
C THR A 33 -5.39 45.55 44.16
N ILE A 34 -4.60 44.46 44.16
CA ILE A 34 -4.31 43.68 42.94
C ILE A 34 -5.51 42.82 42.56
N CYS A 35 -6.22 42.25 43.55
CA CYS A 35 -7.48 41.56 43.29
C CYS A 35 -8.52 42.51 42.70
N ASN A 36 -8.65 43.72 43.24
CA ASN A 36 -9.53 44.77 42.71
C ASN A 36 -9.15 45.22 41.29
N ILE A 37 -7.85 45.33 40.97
CA ILE A 37 -7.39 45.65 39.61
C ILE A 37 -7.73 44.50 38.65
N LYS A 38 -7.49 43.24 39.05
CA LYS A 38 -7.83 42.06 38.24
C LYS A 38 -9.33 41.97 37.98
N GLU A 39 -10.16 42.20 39.00
CA GLU A 39 -11.63 42.19 38.87
C GLU A 39 -12.12 43.33 37.97
N LYS A 40 -11.64 44.57 38.18
CA LYS A 40 -12.02 45.71 37.33
C LYS A 40 -11.56 45.57 35.88
N CYS A 41 -10.35 45.05 35.63
CA CYS A 41 -9.88 44.78 34.28
C CYS A 41 -10.72 43.70 33.59
N LYS A 42 -11.15 42.67 34.34
CA LYS A 42 -12.05 41.63 33.83
C LYS A 42 -13.45 42.17 33.53
N GLU A 43 -14.01 43.01 34.39
CA GLU A 43 -15.29 43.69 34.17
C GLU A 43 -15.25 44.62 32.96
N LEU A 44 -14.19 45.43 32.84
CA LEU A 44 -13.97 46.33 31.69
C LEU A 44 -13.86 45.54 30.39
N LEU A 45 -13.13 44.44 30.38
CA LEU A 45 -12.99 43.61 29.20
C LEU A 45 -14.30 42.89 28.85
N GLN A 46 -15.04 42.41 29.85
CA GLN A 46 -16.33 41.75 29.65
C GLN A 46 -17.39 42.72 29.13
N THR A 47 -17.46 43.93 29.68
CA THR A 47 -18.33 45.00 29.16
C THR A 47 -17.96 45.38 27.73
N LEU A 48 -16.67 45.41 27.39
CA LEU A 48 -16.21 45.74 26.04
C LEU A 48 -16.63 44.69 25.01
N ILE A 49 -16.48 43.41 25.38
CA ILE A 49 -16.93 42.28 24.54
C ILE A 49 -18.45 42.28 24.36
N VAL A 50 -19.22 42.56 25.42
CA VAL A 50 -20.70 42.62 25.35
C VAL A 50 -21.18 43.78 24.48
N GLU A 51 -20.51 44.94 24.57
CA GLU A 51 -20.86 46.12 23.77
C GLU A 51 -20.51 45.92 22.28
N ILE A 52 -19.43 45.18 21.99
CA ILE A 52 -19.10 44.73 20.62
C ILE A 52 -20.15 43.73 20.11
N ASP A 53 -20.53 42.70 20.89
CA ASP A 53 -21.54 41.72 20.50
C ASP A 53 -22.88 42.38 20.18
N ALA A 54 -23.34 43.27 21.07
CA ALA A 54 -24.56 44.05 20.86
C ALA A 54 -24.49 44.87 19.56
N SER A 55 -23.39 45.60 19.36
CA SER A 55 -23.21 46.44 18.17
C SER A 55 -23.19 45.65 16.85
N ILE A 56 -22.62 44.43 16.86
CA ILE A 56 -22.61 43.54 15.70
C ILE A 56 -24.00 42.99 15.41
N ARG A 57 -24.75 42.56 16.43
CA ARG A 57 -26.14 42.09 16.28
C ARG A 57 -27.07 43.19 15.74
N PHE A 58 -26.83 44.44 16.13
CA PHE A 58 -27.58 45.61 15.63
C PHE A 58 -27.03 46.20 14.32
N LYS A 59 -25.98 45.60 13.71
CA LYS A 59 -25.33 46.06 12.46
C LYS A 59 -24.80 47.50 12.50
N ASN A 60 -24.33 47.96 13.65
CA ASN A 60 -23.71 49.28 13.76
C ASN A 60 -22.24 49.23 13.28
N PRO A 61 -21.77 50.22 12.50
CA PRO A 61 -20.37 50.27 12.09
C PRO A 61 -19.49 50.51 13.32
N LEU A 62 -18.45 49.68 13.44
CA LEU A 62 -17.45 49.73 14.50
C LEU A 62 -16.09 49.78 13.82
N ASN A 63 -15.31 50.83 14.04
CA ASN A 63 -13.98 50.97 13.44
C ASN A 63 -12.93 50.11 14.15
N ILE A 64 -13.19 49.72 15.41
CA ILE A 64 -12.28 48.83 16.15
C ILE A 64 -12.08 47.47 15.47
N THR A 65 -13.04 47.01 14.65
CA THR A 65 -12.86 45.79 13.87
C THR A 65 -11.85 45.94 12.73
N GLU A 66 -11.67 47.15 12.20
CA GLU A 66 -10.63 47.43 11.19
C GLU A 66 -9.23 47.38 11.84
N SER A 67 -9.08 47.87 13.06
CA SER A 67 -7.86 47.68 13.85
C SER A 67 -7.59 46.19 14.10
N PHE A 68 -8.61 45.40 14.41
CA PHE A 68 -8.44 43.96 14.61
C PHE A 68 -8.13 43.20 13.31
N HIS A 69 -8.53 43.71 12.15
CA HIS A 69 -8.16 43.14 10.85
C HIS A 69 -6.69 43.36 10.50
N GLN A 70 -6.09 44.49 10.88
CA GLN A 70 -4.68 44.79 10.60
C GLN A 70 -3.71 43.89 11.38
N ASP A 71 -4.11 43.49 12.60
CA ASP A 71 -3.25 42.77 13.55
C ASP A 71 -3.71 41.30 13.77
N ILE A 72 -4.30 40.65 12.75
CA ILE A 72 -4.82 39.26 12.82
C ILE A 72 -3.77 38.25 13.29
N ASP A 73 -2.52 38.41 12.86
CA ASP A 73 -1.44 37.47 13.22
C ASP A 73 -1.13 37.50 14.72
N GLU A 74 -1.28 38.66 15.36
CA GLU A 74 -1.13 38.78 16.81
C GLU A 74 -2.31 38.15 17.56
N ILE A 75 -3.54 38.29 17.04
CA ILE A 75 -4.71 37.58 17.59
C ILE A 75 -4.50 36.06 17.47
N ASN A 76 -3.99 35.60 16.34
CA ASN A 76 -3.74 34.18 16.10
C ASN A 76 -2.75 33.59 17.11
N GLN A 77 -1.69 34.33 17.45
CA GLN A 77 -0.75 33.92 18.52
C GLN A 77 -1.43 33.83 19.90
N LEU A 78 -2.37 34.73 20.22
CA LEU A 78 -3.14 34.69 21.47
C LEU A 78 -4.10 33.49 21.54
N LEU A 79 -4.55 32.94 20.41
CA LEU A 79 -5.39 31.73 20.38
C LEU A 79 -4.63 30.48 20.87
N LEU A 80 -3.30 30.44 20.70
CA LEU A 80 -2.46 29.32 21.13
C LEU A 80 -1.95 29.45 22.58
N SER A 81 -2.33 30.51 23.30
CA SER A 81 -1.83 30.72 24.65
C SER A 81 -2.34 29.64 25.62
N ARG A 82 -1.60 29.42 26.72
CA ARG A 82 -1.94 28.42 27.75
C ARG A 82 -3.03 28.93 28.70
N ASN A 83 -3.30 30.22 28.71
CA ASN A 83 -4.20 30.86 29.64
C ASN A 83 -5.64 30.85 29.11
N ARG A 84 -6.57 30.31 29.90
CA ARG A 84 -7.98 30.15 29.52
C ARG A 84 -8.67 31.45 29.17
N ILE A 85 -8.28 32.53 29.82
CA ILE A 85 -8.88 33.84 29.63
C ILE A 85 -8.47 34.39 28.26
N GLU A 86 -7.16 34.41 27.98
CA GLU A 86 -6.57 34.93 26.74
C GLU A 86 -7.14 34.28 25.48
N TYR A 87 -7.12 32.93 25.40
CA TYR A 87 -7.65 32.26 24.21
C TYR A 87 -9.17 32.47 24.05
N SER A 88 -9.92 32.58 25.16
CA SER A 88 -11.39 32.73 25.10
C SER A 88 -11.79 34.11 24.57
N ILE A 89 -10.98 35.12 24.86
CA ILE A 89 -11.17 36.50 24.39
C ILE A 89 -10.75 36.60 22.94
N ALA A 90 -9.60 36.02 22.58
CA ALA A 90 -9.15 35.92 21.20
C ALA A 90 -10.20 35.20 20.32
N ALA A 91 -10.80 34.11 20.80
CA ALA A 91 -11.87 33.42 20.08
C ALA A 91 -13.09 34.30 19.80
N ARG A 92 -13.54 35.09 20.79
CA ARG A 92 -14.66 36.01 20.62
C ARG A 92 -14.33 37.12 19.62
N LEU A 93 -13.11 37.66 19.67
CA LEU A 93 -12.63 38.64 18.69
C LEU A 93 -12.61 38.07 17.27
N VAL A 94 -12.16 36.83 17.09
CA VAL A 94 -12.17 36.15 15.79
C VAL A 94 -13.60 35.91 15.28
N ILE A 95 -14.54 35.53 16.15
CA ILE A 95 -15.95 35.38 15.78
C ILE A 95 -16.52 36.72 15.28
N PHE A 96 -16.20 37.82 15.97
CA PHE A 96 -16.64 39.16 15.58
C PHE A 96 -16.05 39.60 14.23
N LEU A 97 -14.77 39.32 13.99
CA LEU A 97 -14.13 39.55 12.68
C LEU A 97 -14.77 38.69 11.59
N GLY A 98 -15.03 37.42 11.87
CA GLY A 98 -15.64 36.47 10.93
C GLY A 98 -17.05 36.85 10.49
N CYS A 99 -17.80 37.60 11.30
CA CYS A 99 -19.11 38.14 10.94
C CYS A 99 -19.01 39.24 9.87
N LYS A 100 -17.91 39.99 9.81
CA LYS A 100 -17.68 41.08 8.85
C LYS A 100 -16.89 40.61 7.63
N ASP A 101 -15.84 39.83 7.82
CA ASP A 101 -15.02 39.25 6.76
C ASP A 101 -14.76 37.75 7.00
N PRO A 102 -15.38 36.87 6.20
CA PRO A 102 -15.15 35.43 6.24
C PRO A 102 -13.68 35.02 6.02
N SER A 103 -12.88 35.81 5.31
CA SER A 103 -11.50 35.44 4.95
C SER A 103 -10.57 35.44 6.17
N SER A 104 -10.79 36.38 7.09
CA SER A 104 -10.07 36.49 8.36
C SER A 104 -10.37 35.29 9.28
N LEU A 105 -11.62 34.82 9.31
CA LEU A 105 -12.01 33.61 10.04
C LEU A 105 -11.32 32.36 9.50
N ILE A 106 -11.24 32.22 8.17
CA ILE A 106 -10.54 31.10 7.52
C ILE A 106 -9.05 31.09 7.90
N LYS A 107 -8.38 32.24 7.92
CA LYS A 107 -6.97 32.35 8.34
C LYS A 107 -6.76 31.91 9.80
N SER A 108 -7.64 32.33 10.71
CA SER A 108 -7.54 31.96 12.13
C SER A 108 -7.84 30.47 12.38
N ILE A 109 -8.83 29.89 11.68
CA ILE A 109 -9.12 28.44 11.77
C ILE A 109 -7.97 27.63 11.18
N MET A 110 -7.38 28.08 10.06
CA MET A 110 -6.19 27.46 9.45
C MET A 110 -5.02 27.44 10.44
N PHE A 111 -4.75 28.57 11.10
CA PHE A 111 -3.67 28.68 12.08
C PHE A 111 -3.90 27.77 13.30
N LEU A 112 -5.13 27.72 13.83
CA LEU A 112 -5.49 26.79 14.91
C LEU A 112 -5.29 25.33 14.49
N LEU A 113 -5.75 24.95 13.29
CA LEU A 113 -5.64 23.57 12.82
C LEU A 113 -4.17 23.14 12.63
N GLN A 114 -3.30 24.04 12.15
CA GLN A 114 -1.88 23.74 11.93
C GLN A 114 -1.06 23.66 13.22
N TYR A 115 -1.34 24.51 14.22
CA TYR A 115 -0.44 24.67 15.37
C TYR A 115 -1.03 24.24 16.72
N SER A 116 -2.31 23.86 16.80
CA SER A 116 -2.90 23.43 18.07
C SER A 116 -2.27 22.10 18.54
N LYS A 117 -1.91 22.05 19.83
CA LYS A 117 -1.36 20.85 20.49
C LYS A 117 -2.26 20.32 21.62
N SER A 118 -3.22 21.13 22.07
CA SER A 118 -4.14 20.80 23.17
C SER A 118 -5.55 20.56 22.64
N ASN A 119 -6.25 19.62 23.27
CA ASN A 119 -7.67 19.38 23.03
C ASN A 119 -8.53 20.63 23.32
N ASP A 120 -8.10 21.50 24.24
CA ASP A 120 -8.82 22.74 24.56
C ASP A 120 -8.82 23.72 23.38
N HIS A 121 -7.70 23.80 22.65
CA HIS A 121 -7.57 24.64 21.46
C HIS A 121 -8.44 24.11 20.31
N LEU A 122 -8.54 22.78 20.16
CA LEU A 122 -9.43 22.15 19.19
C LEU A 122 -10.91 22.37 19.52
N ALA A 123 -11.29 22.27 20.79
CA ALA A 123 -12.64 22.58 21.24
C ALA A 123 -13.01 24.05 20.97
N LEU A 124 -12.05 24.96 21.16
CA LEU A 124 -12.21 26.37 20.83
C LEU A 124 -12.39 26.60 19.33
N MET A 125 -11.66 25.88 18.48
CA MET A 125 -11.85 25.92 17.03
C MET A 125 -13.27 25.51 16.63
N ILE A 126 -13.82 24.45 17.22
CA ILE A 126 -15.20 24.01 16.98
C ILE A 126 -16.19 25.12 17.39
N ASN A 127 -15.99 25.72 18.56
CA ASN A 127 -16.86 26.79 19.04
C ASN A 127 -16.84 28.02 18.12
N ILE A 128 -15.67 28.38 17.58
CA ILE A 128 -15.53 29.46 16.60
C ILE A 128 -16.28 29.10 15.32
N ALA A 129 -16.04 27.92 14.76
CA ALA A 129 -16.60 27.51 13.47
C ALA A 129 -18.13 27.31 13.49
N THR A 130 -18.72 27.04 14.66
CA THR A 130 -20.15 26.71 14.80
C THR A 130 -20.99 27.78 15.51
N HIS A 131 -20.36 28.91 15.88
CA HIS A 131 -20.99 29.98 16.65
C HIS A 131 -22.26 30.52 15.99
N GLU A 132 -23.28 30.85 16.80
CA GLU A 132 -24.61 31.30 16.34
C GLU A 132 -24.60 32.60 15.54
N LEU A 133 -23.57 33.43 15.75
CA LEU A 133 -23.41 34.73 15.07
C LEU A 133 -22.95 34.60 13.61
N LEU A 134 -22.44 33.44 13.20
CA LEU A 134 -22.01 33.21 11.83
C LEU A 134 -23.22 32.93 10.94
N ASP A 135 -23.33 33.68 9.85
CA ASP A 135 -24.42 33.56 8.89
C ASP A 135 -24.28 32.26 8.09
N LYS A 136 -25.00 31.22 8.52
CA LYS A 136 -24.99 29.88 7.89
C LYS A 136 -25.67 29.85 6.53
N THR A 137 -26.25 30.96 6.08
CA THR A 137 -26.96 31.10 4.79
C THR A 137 -26.13 31.72 3.68
N LYS A 138 -24.91 32.20 3.99
CA LYS A 138 -24.00 32.81 3.00
C LYS A 138 -22.83 31.90 2.67
N ALA A 139 -22.34 31.99 1.43
CA ALA A 139 -21.01 31.47 1.09
C ALA A 139 -19.99 32.11 2.05
N PRO A 140 -19.19 31.30 2.76
CA PRO A 140 -18.74 29.96 2.38
C PRO A 140 -19.44 28.80 3.11
N HIS A 141 -20.51 29.05 3.87
CA HIS A 141 -21.16 28.03 4.68
C HIS A 141 -22.12 27.12 3.88
N CYS A 142 -22.76 27.65 2.84
CA CYS A 142 -23.71 26.91 1.99
C CYS A 142 -23.05 26.02 0.93
N ASP A 143 -21.84 26.38 0.47
CA ASP A 143 -21.11 25.68 -0.59
C ASP A 143 -19.82 25.07 -0.03
N LYS A 144 -19.42 23.86 -0.49
CA LYS A 144 -18.13 23.20 -0.17
C LYS A 144 -17.91 22.79 1.29
N GLY A 145 -18.91 22.23 1.97
CA GLY A 145 -18.71 21.61 3.29
C GLY A 145 -18.49 22.60 4.45
N GLY A 146 -18.71 23.89 4.22
CA GLY A 146 -18.62 24.96 5.23
C GLY A 146 -17.22 25.58 5.38
N TYR A 147 -17.04 26.42 6.41
CA TYR A 147 -15.76 27.12 6.67
C TYR A 147 -14.56 26.17 6.74
N LEU A 148 -14.73 24.98 7.33
CA LEU A 148 -13.64 23.99 7.42
C LEU A 148 -13.27 23.40 6.04
N GLY A 149 -14.23 23.20 5.14
CA GLY A 149 -13.95 22.68 3.80
C GLY A 149 -13.07 23.63 2.98
N ILE A 150 -13.29 24.94 3.11
CA ILE A 150 -12.46 25.95 2.42
C ILE A 150 -11.09 26.13 3.10
N VAL A 151 -11.02 26.02 4.44
CA VAL A 151 -9.73 25.98 5.14
C VAL A 151 -8.88 24.83 4.62
N LEU A 152 -9.44 23.61 4.54
CA LEU A 152 -8.74 22.45 4.00
C LEU A 152 -8.35 22.66 2.53
N GLN A 153 -9.24 23.21 1.71
CA GLN A 153 -8.93 23.52 0.31
C GLN A 153 -7.74 24.49 0.18
N GLN A 154 -7.67 25.53 1.01
CA GLN A 154 -6.59 26.52 0.99
C GLN A 154 -5.25 25.96 1.48
N ILE A 155 -5.26 25.10 2.51
CA ILE A 155 -4.03 24.45 2.98
C ILE A 155 -3.51 23.51 1.88
N LEU A 156 -4.36 22.58 1.44
CA LEU A 156 -3.97 21.55 0.48
C LEU A 156 -3.56 22.14 -0.87
N SER A 157 -4.24 23.19 -1.36
CA SER A 157 -3.84 23.85 -2.63
C SER A 157 -2.49 24.57 -2.52
N ARG A 158 -2.16 25.16 -1.36
CA ARG A 158 -0.83 25.77 -1.13
C ARG A 158 0.27 24.73 -1.08
N ASP A 159 0.00 23.59 -0.44
CA ASP A 159 0.98 22.51 -0.32
C ASP A 159 1.21 21.83 -1.67
N ILE A 160 0.15 21.55 -2.43
CA ILE A 160 0.26 21.02 -3.81
C ILE A 160 1.05 21.99 -4.70
N GLN A 161 0.78 23.30 -4.65
CA GLN A 161 1.51 24.29 -5.45
C GLN A 161 2.99 24.39 -5.06
N LYS A 162 3.31 24.34 -3.77
CA LYS A 162 4.71 24.36 -3.28
C LYS A 162 5.46 23.09 -3.65
N PHE A 163 4.80 21.92 -3.58
CA PHE A 163 5.38 20.63 -3.99
C PHE A 163 5.83 20.62 -5.46
N PHE A 164 5.08 21.27 -6.35
CA PHE A 164 5.45 21.33 -7.78
C PHE A 164 6.47 22.43 -8.13
N ILE A 165 6.61 23.48 -7.30
CA ILE A 165 7.33 24.71 -7.67
C ILE A 165 8.66 24.89 -6.90
N SER A 166 8.80 24.35 -5.69
CA SER A 166 9.97 24.60 -4.84
C SER A 166 10.35 23.38 -3.97
N ASN A 167 11.55 22.84 -4.18
CA ASN A 167 12.22 21.86 -3.29
C ASN A 167 12.64 22.47 -1.92
N GLU A 168 11.94 23.51 -1.43
CA GLU A 168 12.24 24.17 -0.16
C GLU A 168 11.22 23.79 0.92
N GLU A 169 11.76 23.47 2.11
CA GLU A 169 11.12 23.14 3.39
C GLU A 169 9.62 22.79 3.31
N SER A 170 9.34 21.50 3.15
CA SER A 170 8.00 20.92 3.37
C SER A 170 7.46 21.43 4.70
N ILE A 171 6.36 22.19 4.67
CA ILE A 171 5.64 22.56 5.88
C ILE A 171 5.23 21.23 6.55
N ASP A 172 5.66 21.00 7.78
CA ASP A 172 5.30 19.80 8.52
C ASP A 172 3.80 19.84 8.86
N LEU A 173 3.00 19.14 8.06
CA LEU A 173 1.55 19.06 8.24
C LEU A 173 1.14 17.98 9.25
N SER A 174 2.09 17.31 9.92
CA SER A 174 1.80 16.20 10.84
C SER A 174 0.77 16.59 11.90
N GLN A 175 0.99 17.74 12.55
CA GLN A 175 0.11 18.26 13.58
C GLN A 175 -1.29 18.56 13.03
N MET A 176 -1.40 19.08 11.80
CA MET A 176 -2.70 19.33 11.16
C MET A 176 -3.46 18.02 10.92
N TRP A 177 -2.79 16.98 10.42
CA TRP A 177 -3.40 15.67 10.19
C TRP A 177 -3.85 15.01 11.50
N ASP A 178 -3.04 15.11 12.56
CA ASP A 178 -3.41 14.60 13.88
C ASP A 178 -4.61 15.35 14.47
N ASN A 179 -4.62 16.67 14.33
CA ASN A 179 -5.73 17.52 14.75
C ASN A 179 -7.01 17.16 13.97
N LEU A 180 -6.92 16.96 12.66
CA LEU A 180 -8.05 16.54 11.83
C LEU A 180 -8.56 15.15 12.22
N LEU A 181 -7.66 14.21 12.52
CA LEU A 181 -8.00 12.86 12.97
C LEU A 181 -8.69 12.86 14.35
N THR A 182 -8.23 13.68 15.30
CA THR A 182 -8.87 13.81 16.61
C THR A 182 -10.28 14.39 16.50
N LEU A 183 -10.47 15.43 15.67
CA LEU A 183 -11.78 16.01 15.39
C LEU A 183 -12.75 14.99 14.78
N LEU A 184 -12.28 14.19 13.82
CA LEU A 184 -13.07 13.12 13.22
C LEU A 184 -13.46 12.04 14.25
N LYS A 185 -12.53 11.65 15.14
CA LYS A 185 -12.82 10.72 16.24
C LYS A 185 -13.88 11.28 17.20
N TRP A 186 -13.83 12.58 17.50
CA TRP A 186 -14.85 13.23 18.32
C TRP A 186 -16.22 13.22 17.66
N GLU A 187 -16.28 13.51 16.36
CA GLU A 187 -17.51 13.45 15.58
C GLU A 187 -18.12 12.04 15.60
N LYS A 188 -17.32 11.01 15.27
CA LYS A 188 -17.76 9.61 15.27
C LYS A 188 -18.15 9.08 16.64
N SER A 189 -17.56 9.59 17.71
CA SER A 189 -17.92 9.16 19.08
C SER A 189 -19.34 9.56 19.47
N GLY A 190 -19.96 10.52 18.78
CA GLY A 190 -21.30 11.04 19.06
C GLY A 190 -21.44 11.78 20.41
N LYS A 191 -20.35 11.90 21.18
CA LYS A 191 -20.34 12.52 22.52
C LYS A 191 -20.48 14.03 22.49
N VAL A 192 -20.07 14.68 21.40
CA VAL A 192 -20.13 16.13 21.24
C VAL A 192 -21.36 16.51 20.38
N PRO A 193 -22.43 17.09 20.97
CA PRO A 193 -23.68 17.35 20.26
C PRO A 193 -23.53 18.33 19.10
N ILE A 194 -22.60 19.28 19.21
CA ILE A 194 -22.28 20.28 18.16
C ILE A 194 -21.74 19.62 16.89
N LEU A 195 -21.09 18.44 17.02
CA LEU A 195 -20.50 17.71 15.90
C LEU A 195 -21.49 16.79 15.16
N LYS A 196 -22.73 16.64 15.65
CA LYS A 196 -23.75 15.81 14.99
C LYS A 196 -24.11 16.28 13.56
N CYS A 197 -23.76 17.50 13.20
CA CYS A 197 -23.97 18.06 11.86
C CYS A 197 -23.01 17.50 10.79
N HIS A 198 -22.09 16.61 11.17
CA HIS A 198 -21.11 15.98 10.29
C HIS A 198 -20.22 16.96 9.52
N PHE A 199 -19.89 18.10 10.14
CA PHE A 199 -19.18 19.17 9.43
C PHE A 199 -17.74 18.79 9.07
N VAL A 200 -17.05 17.97 9.89
CA VAL A 200 -15.68 17.53 9.62
C VAL A 200 -15.71 16.50 8.50
N THR A 201 -16.61 15.52 8.58
CA THR A 201 -16.81 14.52 7.53
C THR A 201 -17.13 15.17 6.18
N ARG A 202 -18.07 16.13 6.13
CA ARG A 202 -18.40 16.88 4.91
C ARG A 202 -17.22 17.67 4.34
N ALA A 203 -16.46 18.36 5.20
CA ALA A 203 -15.29 19.11 4.79
C ALA A 203 -14.20 18.22 4.16
N ILE A 204 -14.04 17.00 4.68
CA ILE A 204 -13.10 16.02 4.12
C ILE A 204 -13.59 15.47 2.77
N TYR A 205 -14.89 15.14 2.65
CA TYR A 205 -15.45 14.63 1.38
C TYR A 205 -15.27 15.61 0.22
N GLU A 206 -15.46 16.91 0.45
CA GLU A 206 -15.27 17.96 -0.56
C GLU A 206 -13.81 18.12 -1.02
N ASN A 207 -12.84 17.75 -0.17
CA ASN A 207 -11.41 17.86 -0.45
C ASN A 207 -10.73 16.50 -0.69
N LEU A 208 -11.51 15.44 -0.90
CA LEU A 208 -11.00 14.09 -0.98
C LEU A 208 -10.01 13.89 -2.14
N GLU A 209 -10.22 14.59 -3.26
CA GLU A 209 -9.30 14.58 -4.40
C GLU A 209 -7.88 15.03 -3.99
N SER A 210 -7.77 16.20 -3.36
CA SER A 210 -6.49 16.74 -2.87
C SER A 210 -5.87 15.88 -1.76
N ILE A 211 -6.68 15.29 -0.87
CA ILE A 211 -6.19 14.42 0.19
C ILE A 211 -5.61 13.13 -0.40
N THR A 212 -6.28 12.53 -1.38
CA THR A 212 -5.80 11.29 -2.03
C THR A 212 -4.54 11.49 -2.86
N SER A 213 -4.31 12.68 -3.42
CA SER A 213 -3.04 13.01 -4.07
C SER A 213 -1.88 13.13 -3.08
N VAL A 214 -2.12 13.68 -1.89
CA VAL A 214 -1.08 13.80 -0.85
C VAL A 214 -0.76 12.44 -0.21
N PHE A 215 -1.75 11.55 -0.11
CA PHE A 215 -1.63 10.23 0.53
C PHE A 215 -0.50 9.33 -0.04
N GLY A 216 0.02 9.61 -1.24
CA GLY A 216 1.13 8.89 -1.86
C GLY A 216 2.50 9.55 -1.81
N SER A 217 2.63 10.77 -1.25
CA SER A 217 3.81 11.63 -1.49
C SER A 217 4.87 11.56 -0.38
N GLU A 218 4.48 11.59 0.90
CA GLU A 218 5.42 11.67 2.04
C GLU A 218 5.14 10.59 3.10
N ILE A 219 6.18 9.79 3.42
CA ILE A 219 6.09 8.62 4.33
C ILE A 219 5.58 9.00 5.72
N ASN A 220 5.99 10.17 6.24
CA ASN A 220 5.67 10.61 7.60
C ASN A 220 4.17 10.83 7.83
N HIS A 221 3.42 11.20 6.80
CA HIS A 221 1.99 11.52 6.91
C HIS A 221 1.08 10.35 6.54
N MET A 222 1.60 9.31 5.88
CA MET A 222 0.76 8.23 5.36
C MET A 222 -0.01 7.48 6.45
N HIS A 223 0.58 7.26 7.63
CA HIS A 223 -0.11 6.57 8.73
C HIS A 223 -1.33 7.34 9.24
N VAL A 224 -1.20 8.66 9.44
CA VAL A 224 -2.28 9.51 9.95
C VAL A 224 -3.38 9.68 8.91
N ILE A 225 -3.01 9.86 7.64
CA ILE A 225 -3.96 9.94 6.52
C ILE A 225 -4.68 8.61 6.33
N ALA A 226 -3.98 7.47 6.43
CA ALA A 226 -4.61 6.15 6.37
C ALA A 226 -5.61 5.93 7.52
N ASP A 227 -5.26 6.36 8.74
CA ASP A 227 -6.17 6.31 9.89
C ASP A 227 -7.40 7.19 9.66
N LEU A 228 -7.23 8.38 9.08
CA LEU A 228 -8.33 9.27 8.74
C LEU A 228 -9.25 8.66 7.69
N LEU A 229 -8.70 8.11 6.60
CA LEU A 229 -9.47 7.48 5.53
C LEU A 229 -10.19 6.22 6.03
N ASP A 230 -9.54 5.43 6.89
CA ASP A 230 -10.17 4.25 7.49
C ASP A 230 -11.33 4.62 8.42
N GLN A 231 -11.16 5.69 9.18
CA GLN A 231 -12.22 6.28 10.01
C GLN A 231 -13.32 6.96 9.17
N LEU A 232 -13.16 7.26 7.89
CA LEU A 232 -14.28 7.77 7.09
C LEU A 232 -15.13 6.66 6.48
N GLU A 233 -14.65 5.41 6.55
CA GLU A 233 -15.30 4.24 5.95
C GLU A 233 -15.57 4.39 4.44
N ILE A 234 -14.69 5.10 3.73
CA ILE A 234 -14.83 5.33 2.29
C ILE A 234 -14.43 4.05 1.53
N PRO A 235 -15.22 3.59 0.55
CA PRO A 235 -16.58 4.01 0.19
C PRO A 235 -17.63 3.41 1.12
N SER A 236 -18.56 4.23 1.64
CA SER A 236 -19.71 3.73 2.40
C SER A 236 -20.95 3.67 1.52
N SER A 237 -21.65 2.52 1.53
CA SER A 237 -22.90 2.32 0.79
C SER A 237 -24.03 3.25 1.26
N SER A 238 -23.88 3.86 2.44
CA SER A 238 -24.81 4.80 3.06
C SER A 238 -24.44 6.28 2.85
N ALA A 239 -23.31 6.58 2.19
CA ALA A 239 -22.97 7.97 1.90
C ALA A 239 -23.91 8.56 0.84
N PRO A 240 -24.43 9.78 1.04
CA PRO A 240 -25.25 10.48 0.06
C PRO A 240 -24.45 10.98 -1.16
N PHE A 241 -23.13 10.76 -1.19
CA PHE A 241 -22.22 11.31 -2.20
C PHE A 241 -21.65 10.20 -3.10
N THR A 242 -21.83 10.34 -4.41
CA THR A 242 -21.15 9.52 -5.41
C THR A 242 -19.69 9.92 -5.51
N LEU A 243 -18.77 8.96 -5.30
CA LEU A 243 -17.34 9.20 -5.45
C LEU A 243 -16.94 9.40 -6.91
N ASN A 244 -16.14 10.43 -7.18
CA ASN A 244 -15.52 10.65 -8.49
C ASN A 244 -14.58 9.48 -8.83
N SER A 245 -14.59 9.03 -10.08
CA SER A 245 -13.68 7.98 -10.57
C SER A 245 -12.21 8.32 -10.33
N LEU A 246 -11.81 9.59 -10.43
CA LEU A 246 -10.44 10.01 -10.17
C LEU A 246 -10.02 9.73 -8.73
N VAL A 247 -10.91 9.99 -7.77
CA VAL A 247 -10.65 9.76 -6.34
C VAL A 247 -10.50 8.27 -6.06
N ILE A 248 -11.33 7.43 -6.69
CA ILE A 248 -11.24 5.97 -6.56
C ILE A 248 -9.89 5.45 -7.05
N LEU A 249 -9.42 5.95 -8.20
CA LEU A 249 -8.13 5.56 -8.79
C LEU A 249 -6.96 6.04 -7.93
N ASN A 250 -6.96 7.31 -7.53
CA ASN A 250 -5.92 7.89 -6.67
C ASN A 250 -5.86 7.19 -5.33
N LEU A 251 -7.01 6.90 -4.72
CA LEU A 251 -7.06 6.21 -3.45
C LEU A 251 -6.52 4.78 -3.57
N ALA A 252 -6.91 4.03 -4.60
CA ALA A 252 -6.36 2.69 -4.84
C ALA A 252 -4.84 2.72 -5.03
N GLN A 253 -4.32 3.63 -5.87
CA GLN A 253 -2.88 3.78 -6.10
C GLN A 253 -2.13 4.21 -4.83
N SER A 254 -2.62 5.21 -4.11
CA SER A 254 -2.00 5.70 -2.88
C SER A 254 -2.05 4.67 -1.75
N THR A 255 -3.11 3.86 -1.64
CA THR A 255 -3.13 2.74 -0.67
C THR A 255 -2.12 1.66 -1.03
N VAL A 256 -1.92 1.37 -2.32
CA VAL A 256 -0.84 0.45 -2.75
C VAL A 256 0.54 1.06 -2.46
N ASN A 257 0.74 2.36 -2.69
CA ASN A 257 1.98 3.05 -2.30
C ASN A 257 2.23 2.94 -0.80
N TYR A 258 1.19 3.12 0.01
CA TYR A 258 1.26 3.01 1.46
C TYR A 258 1.59 1.58 1.92
N PHE A 259 1.09 0.55 1.23
CA PHE A 259 1.48 -0.83 1.51
C PHE A 259 3.01 -1.04 1.38
N PHE A 260 3.61 -0.58 0.28
CA PHE A 260 5.06 -0.71 0.08
C PHE A 260 5.85 0.16 1.06
N ALA A 261 5.35 1.36 1.41
CA ALA A 261 5.96 2.19 2.45
C ALA A 261 5.94 1.48 3.82
N CYS A 262 4.87 0.76 4.16
CA CYS A 262 4.80 -0.06 5.37
C CYS A 262 5.79 -1.22 5.35
N CYS A 263 6.05 -1.83 4.19
CA CYS A 263 7.08 -2.87 4.05
C CYS A 263 8.49 -2.36 4.36
N THR A 264 8.78 -1.10 4.04
CA THR A 264 10.07 -0.43 4.33
C THR A 264 10.18 0.14 5.74
N CYS A 265 9.10 0.18 6.52
CA CYS A 265 9.10 0.74 7.86
C CYS A 265 9.78 -0.21 8.88
N GLU A 266 10.67 0.33 9.70
CA GLU A 266 11.41 -0.44 10.73
C GLU A 266 10.55 -0.76 11.96
N ASP A 267 9.57 0.08 12.30
CA ASP A 267 8.72 -0.14 13.48
C ASP A 267 7.65 -1.20 13.23
N SER A 268 7.83 -2.38 13.85
CA SER A 268 6.91 -3.51 13.77
C SER A 268 5.48 -3.16 14.21
N GLY A 269 5.31 -2.31 15.22
CA GLY A 269 3.98 -1.93 15.73
C GLY A 269 3.19 -1.08 14.74
N SER A 270 3.85 -0.07 14.17
CA SER A 270 3.27 0.80 13.14
C SER A 270 3.07 0.06 11.82
N LYS A 271 3.95 -0.89 11.49
CA LYS A 271 3.86 -1.78 10.32
C LYS A 271 2.59 -2.64 10.35
N ILE A 272 2.34 -3.37 11.44
CA ILE A 272 1.14 -4.21 11.59
C ILE A 272 -0.14 -3.37 11.55
N ARG A 273 -0.12 -2.18 12.18
CA ARG A 273 -1.25 -1.25 12.12
C ARG A 273 -1.50 -0.79 10.69
N GLY A 274 -0.44 -0.40 9.98
CA GLY A 274 -0.51 0.04 8.59
C GLY A 274 -1.11 -1.03 7.68
N PHE A 275 -0.66 -2.29 7.77
CA PHE A 275 -1.22 -3.38 6.98
C PHE A 275 -2.71 -3.61 7.26
N LYS A 276 -3.15 -3.58 8.53
CA LYS A 276 -4.58 -3.67 8.86
C LYS A 276 -5.41 -2.58 8.18
N LYS A 277 -4.87 -1.36 8.07
CA LYS A 277 -5.53 -0.24 7.40
C LYS A 277 -5.56 -0.43 5.89
N VAL A 278 -4.45 -0.87 5.30
CA VAL A 278 -4.39 -1.26 3.88
C VAL A 278 -5.44 -2.30 3.56
N TYR A 279 -5.56 -3.37 4.37
CA TYR A 279 -6.57 -4.42 4.18
C TYR A 279 -7.99 -3.86 4.21
N SER A 280 -8.32 -3.06 5.22
CA SER A 280 -9.64 -2.44 5.38
C SER A 280 -9.99 -1.54 4.19
N ILE A 281 -9.08 -0.64 3.80
CA ILE A 281 -9.30 0.33 2.72
C ILE A 281 -9.41 -0.39 1.37
N LEU A 282 -8.46 -1.26 1.02
CA LEU A 282 -8.49 -1.98 -0.26
C LEU A 282 -9.69 -2.92 -0.36
N ARG A 283 -10.04 -3.62 0.72
CA ARG A 283 -11.22 -4.50 0.74
C ARG A 283 -12.49 -3.73 0.39
N ARG A 284 -12.74 -2.59 1.07
CA ARG A 284 -13.92 -1.76 0.78
C ARG A 284 -13.90 -1.21 -0.65
N LEU A 285 -12.76 -0.71 -1.13
CA LEU A 285 -12.63 -0.16 -2.48
C LEU A 285 -12.86 -1.21 -3.56
N CYS A 286 -12.30 -2.40 -3.39
CA CYS A 286 -12.40 -3.49 -4.36
C CYS A 286 -13.80 -4.10 -4.40
N ILE A 287 -14.52 -4.10 -3.27
CA ILE A 287 -15.94 -4.49 -3.23
C ILE A 287 -16.80 -3.44 -3.95
N PHE A 288 -16.52 -2.16 -3.74
CA PHE A 288 -17.29 -1.06 -4.33
C PHE A 288 -17.07 -0.88 -5.83
N SER A 289 -15.83 -1.00 -6.32
CA SER A 289 -15.49 -0.75 -7.72
C SER A 289 -14.60 -1.83 -8.32
N LYS A 290 -15.07 -2.43 -9.42
CA LYS A 290 -14.29 -3.38 -10.23
C LYS A 290 -13.04 -2.73 -10.83
N VAL A 291 -13.10 -1.45 -11.19
CA VAL A 291 -11.95 -0.71 -11.76
C VAL A 291 -10.86 -0.55 -10.71
N ALA A 292 -11.22 -0.20 -9.48
CA ALA A 292 -10.30 -0.09 -8.36
C ALA A 292 -9.62 -1.44 -8.08
N LYS A 293 -10.40 -2.54 -8.12
CA LYS A 293 -9.88 -3.90 -7.94
C LYS A 293 -8.84 -4.27 -8.99
N VAL A 294 -9.14 -4.06 -10.27
CA VAL A 294 -8.21 -4.37 -11.37
C VAL A 294 -6.93 -3.54 -11.24
N LEU A 295 -7.06 -2.24 -10.93
CA LEU A 295 -5.90 -1.36 -10.72
C LEU A 295 -5.05 -1.80 -9.53
N ALA A 296 -5.66 -2.03 -8.36
CA ALA A 296 -4.95 -2.41 -7.14
C ALA A 296 -4.21 -3.75 -7.31
N LEU A 297 -4.87 -4.77 -7.86
CA LEU A 297 -4.24 -6.07 -8.11
C LEU A 297 -3.07 -5.95 -9.10
N ARG A 298 -3.24 -5.16 -10.17
CA ARG A 298 -2.19 -4.94 -11.16
C ARG A 298 -0.99 -4.22 -10.57
N GLU A 299 -1.19 -3.12 -9.85
CA GLU A 299 -0.10 -2.30 -9.29
C GLU A 299 0.64 -3.06 -8.17
N LEU A 300 -0.08 -3.81 -7.31
CA LEU A 300 0.54 -4.66 -6.29
C LEU A 300 1.48 -5.69 -6.91
N LEU A 301 1.02 -6.42 -7.94
CA LEU A 301 1.82 -7.44 -8.61
C LEU A 301 2.96 -6.83 -9.43
N GLU A 302 2.71 -5.76 -10.18
CA GLU A 302 3.74 -5.10 -11.01
C GLU A 302 4.89 -4.58 -10.14
N ARG A 303 4.56 -3.89 -9.04
CA ARG A 303 5.56 -3.35 -8.13
C ARG A 303 6.33 -4.43 -7.39
N ALA A 304 5.65 -5.48 -6.92
CA ALA A 304 6.30 -6.58 -6.23
C ALA A 304 7.21 -7.42 -7.15
N LEU A 305 6.94 -7.47 -8.46
CA LEU A 305 7.73 -8.27 -9.41
C LEU A 305 8.84 -7.47 -10.12
N PHE A 306 8.59 -6.25 -10.57
CA PHE A 306 9.48 -5.54 -11.51
C PHE A 306 10.13 -4.28 -10.98
N ARG A 307 9.51 -3.56 -10.03
CA ARG A 307 10.05 -2.27 -9.55
C ARG A 307 11.13 -2.48 -8.49
N SER A 308 11.73 -1.39 -8.02
CA SER A 308 12.73 -1.37 -6.94
C SER A 308 12.31 -2.16 -5.70
N ASP A 309 11.00 -2.26 -5.47
CA ASP A 309 10.39 -2.88 -4.30
C ASP A 309 10.45 -4.42 -4.35
N ASN A 310 10.82 -5.03 -5.48
CA ASN A 310 10.91 -6.49 -5.60
C ASN A 310 11.95 -7.11 -4.65
N ILE A 311 12.97 -6.33 -4.25
CA ILE A 311 13.99 -6.73 -3.28
C ILE A 311 13.35 -7.08 -1.93
N LEU A 312 12.25 -6.41 -1.55
CA LEU A 312 11.51 -6.65 -0.30
C LEU A 312 10.89 -8.06 -0.22
N PHE A 313 10.77 -8.74 -1.37
CA PHE A 313 10.19 -10.08 -1.51
C PHE A 313 11.22 -11.11 -1.96
N GLY A 314 12.51 -10.83 -1.79
CA GLY A 314 13.60 -11.77 -2.06
C GLY A 314 14.07 -11.81 -3.52
N ALA A 315 13.79 -10.76 -4.31
CA ALA A 315 14.34 -10.65 -5.66
C ALA A 315 15.88 -10.67 -5.64
N ILE A 316 16.48 -11.56 -6.42
CA ILE A 316 17.92 -11.57 -6.65
C ILE A 316 18.22 -10.48 -7.66
N SER A 317 18.43 -9.26 -7.17
CA SER A 317 18.76 -8.11 -8.00
C SER A 317 20.17 -8.27 -8.56
N THR A 318 20.25 -8.91 -9.73
CA THR A 318 21.42 -8.75 -10.59
C THR A 318 21.33 -7.36 -11.20
N GLN A 319 21.62 -6.32 -10.40
CA GLN A 319 21.98 -5.00 -10.93
C GLN A 319 23.25 -5.20 -11.76
N LYS A 320 23.06 -5.65 -13.00
CA LYS A 320 24.01 -5.36 -14.05
C LYS A 320 24.08 -3.85 -14.06
N TYR A 321 25.26 -3.30 -13.77
CA TYR A 321 25.57 -1.94 -14.18
C TYR A 321 25.05 -1.76 -15.61
N THR A 322 23.94 -1.04 -15.78
CA THR A 322 23.85 -0.20 -16.96
C THR A 322 24.98 0.78 -16.75
N ASN A 323 26.08 0.60 -17.49
CA ASN A 323 27.18 1.54 -17.58
C ASN A 323 26.71 2.85 -18.23
N GLU A 324 25.57 3.40 -17.80
CA GLU A 324 25.01 4.62 -18.36
C GLU A 324 25.62 5.85 -17.68
N ASN A 325 26.10 5.73 -16.43
CA ASN A 325 26.62 6.88 -15.67
C ASN A 325 28.09 6.77 -15.21
N THR A 326 28.92 5.92 -15.81
CA THR A 326 30.37 6.12 -15.70
C THR A 326 30.78 7.19 -16.69
N GLU A 327 31.17 8.37 -16.20
CA GLU A 327 31.64 9.54 -16.95
C GLU A 327 32.34 9.17 -18.28
N LYS A 328 31.63 9.29 -19.40
CA LYS A 328 32.12 8.96 -20.77
C LYS A 328 33.04 10.04 -21.35
N LEU A 329 33.76 10.80 -20.52
CA LEU A 329 34.75 11.76 -20.99
C LEU A 329 36.12 11.07 -21.00
N LEU A 330 36.53 10.60 -22.18
CA LEU A 330 37.84 9.96 -22.43
C LEU A 330 39.01 10.74 -21.80
N LEU A 331 38.92 12.08 -21.78
CA LEU A 331 39.95 12.94 -21.18
C LEU A 331 40.12 12.73 -19.66
N LYS A 332 39.02 12.50 -18.92
CA LYS A 332 39.08 12.23 -17.47
C LYS A 332 39.68 10.86 -17.19
N GLN A 333 39.37 9.87 -18.03
CA GLN A 333 39.97 8.53 -17.94
C GLN A 333 41.47 8.56 -18.31
N ASN A 334 41.85 9.26 -19.39
CA ASN A 334 43.25 9.43 -19.79
C ASN A 334 44.09 10.16 -18.73
N LYS A 335 43.52 11.17 -18.03
CA LYS A 335 44.20 11.82 -16.90
C LYS A 335 44.51 10.88 -15.73
N LYS A 336 43.69 9.84 -15.51
CA LYS A 336 43.95 8.82 -14.47
C LYS A 336 45.06 7.85 -14.91
N ILE A 337 45.11 7.49 -16.19
CA ILE A 337 46.11 6.57 -16.77
C ILE A 337 47.48 7.25 -16.92
N SER A 338 47.50 8.54 -17.30
CA SER A 338 48.73 9.31 -17.52
C SER A 338 49.58 9.49 -16.25
N LYS A 339 49.03 9.30 -15.05
CA LYS A 339 49.79 9.36 -13.79
C LYS A 339 50.54 8.06 -13.47
N THR A 340 50.16 6.95 -14.08
CA THR A 340 50.64 5.61 -13.70
C THR A 340 51.55 4.97 -14.75
N ILE A 341 51.57 5.49 -15.98
CA ILE A 341 52.38 4.96 -17.08
C ILE A 341 53.40 6.03 -17.52
N PRO A 342 54.71 5.84 -17.26
CA PRO A 342 55.73 6.64 -17.91
C PRO A 342 55.79 6.23 -19.39
N LEU A 343 55.07 6.96 -20.25
CA LEU A 343 55.18 6.80 -21.70
C LEU A 343 56.57 7.25 -22.14
N THR A 344 57.47 6.30 -22.42
CA THR A 344 58.71 6.61 -23.13
C THR A 344 58.34 6.95 -24.58
N LYS A 345 58.98 7.98 -25.16
CA LYS A 345 58.58 8.63 -26.43
C LYS A 345 58.49 7.72 -27.67
N HIS A 346 58.83 6.43 -27.55
CA HIS A 346 58.95 5.50 -28.67
C HIS A 346 58.22 4.16 -28.49
N SER A 347 57.35 3.98 -27.48
CA SER A 347 56.55 2.75 -27.38
C SER A 347 55.04 3.02 -27.40
N SER A 348 54.34 2.26 -28.25
CA SER A 348 52.90 2.06 -28.13
C SER A 348 52.59 1.28 -26.86
N VAL A 349 51.46 1.59 -26.22
CA VAL A 349 50.98 0.93 -24.99
C VAL A 349 51.04 -0.60 -25.12
N PHE A 350 51.49 -1.29 -24.07
CA PHE A 350 51.76 -2.75 -24.05
C PHE A 350 50.53 -3.63 -24.39
N ASN A 351 49.31 -3.11 -24.25
CA ASN A 351 48.07 -3.80 -24.61
C ASN A 351 47.21 -2.97 -25.58
N GLY A 352 46.54 -3.65 -26.53
CA GLY A 352 45.68 -3.03 -27.55
C GLY A 352 44.33 -2.49 -27.04
N GLY A 353 44.21 -2.19 -25.74
CA GLY A 353 42.98 -1.74 -25.08
C GLY A 353 42.41 -2.74 -24.06
N ILE A 354 41.30 -2.35 -23.41
CA ILE A 354 40.53 -3.18 -22.48
C ILE A 354 39.24 -3.60 -23.19
N ILE A 355 38.91 -4.90 -23.17
CA ILE A 355 37.61 -5.37 -23.63
C ILE A 355 36.57 -5.07 -22.53
N GLY A 356 35.66 -4.12 -22.80
CA GLY A 356 34.62 -3.70 -21.87
C GLY A 356 35.13 -2.84 -20.70
N GLY A 357 34.55 -3.03 -19.51
CA GLY A 357 34.85 -2.23 -18.30
C GLY A 357 35.86 -2.83 -17.32
N GLY A 358 36.52 -3.93 -17.66
CA GLY A 358 37.43 -4.65 -16.75
C GLY A 358 36.69 -5.52 -15.71
N LYS A 359 37.34 -5.81 -14.56
CA LYS A 359 36.79 -6.67 -13.49
C LYS A 359 35.44 -6.12 -13.00
N ARG A 360 34.36 -6.85 -13.25
CA ARG A 360 33.02 -6.51 -12.75
C ARG A 360 33.04 -6.62 -11.23
N LYS A 361 32.82 -5.50 -10.53
CA LYS A 361 32.50 -5.54 -9.09
C LYS A 361 31.08 -6.09 -8.96
N ILE A 362 30.95 -7.25 -8.35
CA ILE A 362 29.64 -7.78 -7.93
C ILE A 362 29.26 -6.94 -6.71
N LEU A 363 28.23 -6.10 -6.85
CA LEU A 363 27.59 -5.51 -5.69
C LEU A 363 26.66 -6.58 -5.14
N TYR A 364 26.95 -7.05 -3.93
CA TYR A 364 25.96 -7.77 -3.15
C TYR A 364 24.91 -6.74 -2.74
N SER A 365 23.69 -6.86 -3.27
CA SER A 365 22.54 -6.16 -2.69
C SER A 365 22.37 -6.66 -1.27
N ASN A 366 22.13 -5.76 -0.31
CA ASN A 366 21.81 -6.12 1.07
C ASN A 366 20.69 -7.18 1.07
N GLU A 367 21.04 -8.42 1.39
CA GLU A 367 20.06 -9.50 1.54
C GLU A 367 19.26 -9.21 2.80
N LEU A 368 17.98 -8.86 2.64
CA LEU A 368 17.05 -8.82 3.76
C LEU A 368 16.98 -10.22 4.40
N PRO A 369 16.81 -10.30 5.73
CA PRO A 369 16.70 -11.60 6.39
C PRO A 369 15.49 -12.38 5.87
N ALA A 370 15.63 -13.70 5.76
CA ALA A 370 14.60 -14.59 5.21
C ALA A 370 13.25 -14.48 5.94
N ASP A 371 13.28 -14.21 7.24
CA ASP A 371 12.08 -14.04 8.07
C ASP A 371 11.29 -12.79 7.65
N GLU A 372 11.96 -11.66 7.41
CA GLU A 372 11.31 -10.43 6.94
C GLU A 372 10.74 -10.58 5.54
N ILE A 373 11.46 -11.29 4.66
CA ILE A 373 10.96 -11.61 3.31
C ILE A 373 9.69 -12.44 3.41
N SER A 374 9.70 -13.52 4.22
CA SER A 374 8.53 -14.38 4.39
C SER A 374 7.33 -13.63 4.98
N ALA A 375 7.57 -12.74 5.96
CA ALA A 375 6.55 -11.88 6.52
C ALA A 375 5.96 -10.94 5.45
N ASN A 376 6.80 -10.22 4.70
CA ASN A 376 6.34 -9.34 3.63
C ASN A 376 5.55 -10.10 2.55
N ILE A 377 5.96 -11.31 2.18
CA ILE A 377 5.24 -12.16 1.22
C ILE A 377 3.86 -12.53 1.77
N SER A 378 3.78 -12.93 3.04
CA SER A 378 2.50 -13.25 3.68
C SER A 378 1.55 -12.06 3.74
N GLU A 379 2.06 -10.86 4.05
CA GLU A 379 1.27 -9.63 4.07
C GLU A 379 0.83 -9.22 2.65
N LEU A 380 1.66 -9.43 1.62
CA LEU A 380 1.25 -9.22 0.22
C LEU A 380 0.12 -10.16 -0.17
N ILE A 381 0.21 -11.45 0.16
CA ILE A 381 -0.84 -12.43 -0.12
C ILE A 381 -2.13 -12.06 0.63
N ASN A 382 -2.03 -11.63 1.88
CA ASN A 382 -3.18 -11.15 2.65
C ASN A 382 -3.79 -9.88 2.03
N THR A 383 -2.97 -8.99 1.47
CA THR A 383 -3.44 -7.80 0.73
C THR A 383 -4.21 -8.21 -0.53
N ILE A 384 -3.69 -9.17 -1.29
CA ILE A 384 -4.35 -9.71 -2.49
C ILE A 384 -5.67 -10.38 -2.11
N LYS A 385 -5.70 -11.13 -1.01
CA LYS A 385 -6.93 -11.72 -0.45
C LYS A 385 -7.96 -10.64 -0.11
N ALA A 386 -7.54 -9.57 0.57
CA ALA A 386 -8.44 -8.45 0.91
C ALA A 386 -9.03 -7.79 -0.36
N CYS A 387 -8.25 -7.65 -1.43
CA CYS A 387 -8.75 -7.15 -2.72
C CYS A 387 -9.73 -8.11 -3.41
N CYS A 388 -9.57 -9.41 -3.18
CA CYS A 388 -10.41 -10.47 -3.77
C CYS A 388 -11.65 -10.80 -2.93
N SER A 389 -11.85 -10.19 -1.76
CA SER A 389 -12.95 -10.52 -0.85
C SER A 389 -14.33 -10.26 -1.47
N LEU A 390 -15.30 -11.08 -1.07
CA LEU A 390 -16.72 -10.88 -1.36
C LEU A 390 -17.38 -9.93 -0.31
N PRO A 391 -18.54 -9.33 -0.65
CA PRO A 391 -19.36 -8.62 0.34
C PRO A 391 -19.82 -9.58 1.45
N ASP A 392 -19.87 -9.10 2.69
CA ASP A 392 -20.20 -9.90 3.90
C ASP A 392 -21.62 -10.53 3.89
N GLU A 393 -22.47 -10.21 2.92
CA GLU A 393 -23.83 -10.76 2.75
C GLU A 393 -23.89 -12.07 1.93
N ALA A 394 -22.76 -12.58 1.44
CA ALA A 394 -22.74 -13.85 0.73
C ALA A 394 -22.81 -15.03 1.72
N ASP A 395 -23.95 -15.74 1.76
CA ASP A 395 -24.26 -16.91 2.62
C ASP A 395 -23.28 -18.11 2.56
N PHE A 396 -22.15 -17.99 1.84
CA PHE A 396 -21.17 -19.05 1.65
C PHE A 396 -20.12 -19.07 2.77
N LYS A 397 -20.39 -19.83 3.84
CA LYS A 397 -19.54 -20.00 5.05
C LYS A 397 -18.09 -20.49 4.83
N TYR A 398 -17.69 -20.85 3.62
CA TYR A 398 -16.39 -21.51 3.36
C TYR A 398 -15.55 -20.84 2.27
N CYS A 399 -16.07 -19.86 1.53
CA CYS A 399 -15.31 -19.18 0.47
C CYS A 399 -15.47 -17.66 0.56
N ASP A 400 -14.59 -17.01 1.31
CA ASP A 400 -14.60 -15.56 1.55
C ASP A 400 -14.17 -14.72 0.32
N LEU A 401 -13.83 -15.39 -0.79
CA LEU A 401 -13.10 -14.80 -1.93
C LEU A 401 -13.83 -15.03 -3.26
N SER A 402 -13.82 -13.99 -4.08
CA SER A 402 -14.36 -14.01 -5.44
C SER A 402 -13.42 -14.79 -6.35
N LEU A 403 -13.92 -15.89 -6.92
CA LEU A 403 -13.18 -16.69 -7.90
C LEU A 403 -12.75 -15.85 -9.11
N ASP A 404 -13.62 -14.97 -9.62
CA ASP A 404 -13.31 -14.06 -10.73
C ASP A 404 -12.10 -13.14 -10.42
N SER A 405 -11.94 -12.78 -9.15
CA SER A 405 -10.82 -11.94 -8.72
C SER A 405 -9.51 -12.74 -8.70
N VAL A 406 -9.54 -13.99 -8.23
CA VAL A 406 -8.35 -14.87 -8.22
C VAL A 406 -7.98 -15.35 -9.64
N THR A 407 -8.96 -15.57 -10.51
CA THR A 407 -8.70 -15.84 -11.93
C THR A 407 -8.07 -14.61 -12.61
N SER A 408 -8.50 -13.40 -12.26
CA SER A 408 -7.84 -12.16 -12.73
C SER A 408 -6.38 -12.08 -12.26
N VAL A 409 -6.07 -12.46 -11.01
CA VAL A 409 -4.67 -12.58 -10.53
C VAL A 409 -3.88 -13.57 -11.39
N SER A 410 -4.47 -14.73 -11.70
CA SER A 410 -3.85 -15.77 -12.52
C SER A 410 -3.49 -15.26 -13.93
N LEU A 411 -4.42 -14.54 -14.56
CA LEU A 411 -4.21 -13.93 -15.87
C LEU A 411 -3.14 -12.82 -15.83
N LEU A 412 -3.12 -12.01 -14.77
CA LEU A 412 -2.08 -11.00 -14.56
C LEU A 412 -0.69 -11.64 -14.40
N LEU A 413 -0.57 -12.74 -13.66
CA LEU A 413 0.69 -13.48 -13.54
C LEU A 413 1.20 -13.96 -14.89
N VAL A 414 0.32 -14.53 -15.72
CA VAL A 414 0.70 -14.97 -17.08
C VAL A 414 1.12 -13.77 -17.93
N GLN A 415 0.37 -12.67 -17.88
CA GLN A 415 0.68 -11.45 -18.62
C GLN A 415 2.05 -10.87 -18.24
N PHE A 416 2.39 -10.87 -16.95
CA PHE A 416 3.65 -10.35 -16.45
C PHE A 416 4.84 -11.27 -16.76
N VAL A 417 4.67 -12.57 -16.58
CA VAL A 417 5.77 -13.54 -16.72
C VAL A 417 6.00 -13.94 -18.19
N SER A 418 4.93 -14.05 -18.98
CA SER A 418 4.95 -14.48 -20.38
C SER A 418 4.02 -13.59 -21.22
N PRO A 419 4.41 -12.33 -21.51
CA PRO A 419 3.60 -11.38 -22.27
C PRO A 419 3.34 -11.86 -23.72
N ASP A 420 4.16 -12.77 -24.24
CA ASP A 420 3.95 -13.39 -25.54
C ASP A 420 2.66 -14.22 -25.55
N VAL A 421 1.67 -13.80 -26.35
CA VAL A 421 0.38 -14.49 -26.48
C VAL A 421 0.49 -15.80 -27.27
N MET A 422 1.58 -15.97 -28.03
CA MET A 422 1.80 -17.15 -28.84
C MET A 422 1.90 -18.41 -27.98
N TYR A 423 1.06 -19.39 -28.28
CA TYR A 423 0.97 -20.67 -27.57
C TYR A 423 0.50 -20.55 -26.11
N ASN A 424 -0.18 -19.49 -25.70
CA ASN A 424 -0.73 -19.36 -24.34
C ASN A 424 -2.03 -20.17 -24.09
N GLY A 425 -2.43 -21.00 -25.05
CA GLY A 425 -3.59 -21.88 -24.91
C GLY A 425 -3.45 -22.86 -23.73
N LEU A 426 -4.60 -23.24 -23.18
CA LEU A 426 -4.69 -24.26 -22.12
C LEU A 426 -4.13 -25.63 -22.52
N PRO A 427 -4.34 -26.13 -23.75
CA PRO A 427 -3.84 -27.45 -24.15
C PRO A 427 -2.31 -27.53 -24.12
N TRP A 428 -1.81 -28.61 -23.54
CA TRP A 428 -0.40 -28.92 -23.62
C TRP A 428 -0.13 -29.54 -25.01
N PRO A 429 0.92 -29.11 -25.72
CA PRO A 429 1.31 -29.71 -26.99
C PRO A 429 2.05 -31.03 -26.74
N GLU A 430 2.43 -31.70 -27.82
CA GLU A 430 3.39 -32.81 -27.74
C GLU A 430 4.71 -32.34 -27.12
N GLU A 431 5.41 -33.25 -26.41
CA GLU A 431 6.67 -32.92 -25.74
C GLU A 431 7.71 -32.36 -26.72
N GLU A 432 7.76 -32.89 -27.95
CA GLU A 432 8.71 -32.43 -28.96
C GLU A 432 8.51 -30.97 -29.35
N PHE A 433 7.29 -30.43 -29.22
CA PHE A 433 7.00 -29.04 -29.49
C PHE A 433 7.72 -28.08 -28.53
N SER A 434 8.07 -28.54 -27.32
CA SER A 434 8.85 -27.73 -26.37
C SER A 434 10.21 -27.29 -26.93
N LYS A 435 10.75 -27.99 -27.94
CA LYS A 435 11.96 -27.60 -28.68
C LYS A 435 11.81 -26.27 -29.43
N VAL A 436 10.58 -25.89 -29.78
CA VAL A 436 10.27 -24.63 -30.47
C VAL A 436 10.12 -23.48 -29.46
N THR A 437 9.71 -23.76 -28.23
CA THR A 437 9.46 -22.74 -27.18
C THR A 437 10.57 -22.63 -26.14
N VAL A 438 11.72 -23.28 -26.36
CA VAL A 438 12.83 -23.37 -25.38
C VAL A 438 13.26 -22.01 -24.84
N GLU A 439 13.41 -21.00 -25.71
CA GLU A 439 13.85 -19.67 -25.28
C GLU A 439 12.88 -19.05 -24.27
N ARG A 440 11.59 -19.02 -24.61
CA ARG A 440 10.53 -18.52 -23.73
C ARG A 440 10.49 -19.32 -22.43
N ASP A 441 10.53 -20.64 -22.52
CA ASP A 441 10.42 -21.50 -21.35
C ASP A 441 11.63 -21.33 -20.42
N LEU A 442 12.85 -21.13 -20.95
CA LEU A 442 14.04 -20.76 -20.19
C LEU A 442 13.94 -19.36 -19.57
N MET A 443 13.35 -18.39 -20.25
CA MET A 443 13.11 -17.05 -19.68
C MET A 443 12.16 -17.11 -18.49
N ILE A 444 11.05 -17.86 -18.61
CA ILE A 444 10.10 -18.09 -17.51
C ILE A 444 10.83 -18.74 -16.33
N THR A 445 11.57 -19.83 -16.56
CA THR A 445 12.32 -20.52 -15.49
C THR A 445 13.38 -19.63 -14.86
N LYS A 446 14.06 -18.79 -15.64
CA LYS A 446 15.00 -17.80 -15.11
C LYS A 446 14.27 -16.79 -14.22
N PHE A 447 13.07 -16.35 -14.59
CA PHE A 447 12.29 -15.41 -13.81
C PHE A 447 11.88 -16.00 -12.46
N PHE A 448 11.43 -17.26 -12.41
CA PHE A 448 11.17 -18.01 -11.17
C PHE A 448 12.41 -18.24 -10.31
N LYS A 449 13.61 -18.29 -10.91
CA LYS A 449 14.88 -18.37 -10.17
C LYS A 449 15.28 -17.02 -9.57
N THR A 450 15.00 -15.91 -10.26
CA THR A 450 15.32 -14.56 -9.77
C THR A 450 14.28 -13.99 -8.82
N MET A 451 13.04 -14.50 -8.88
CA MET A 451 11.88 -13.96 -8.16
C MET A 451 11.15 -15.09 -7.41
N PRO A 452 11.59 -15.41 -6.17
CA PRO A 452 10.98 -16.49 -5.37
C PRO A 452 9.49 -16.31 -5.12
N LEU A 453 9.03 -15.05 -5.00
CA LEU A 453 7.62 -14.65 -4.83
C LEU A 453 6.66 -15.33 -5.82
N LEU A 454 7.10 -15.65 -7.04
CA LEU A 454 6.26 -16.30 -8.04
C LEU A 454 5.80 -17.70 -7.61
N TRP A 455 6.61 -18.42 -6.83
CA TRP A 455 6.22 -19.72 -6.27
C TRP A 455 5.09 -19.58 -5.26
N ASP A 456 5.14 -18.57 -4.41
CA ASP A 456 4.10 -18.28 -3.42
C ASP A 456 2.81 -17.80 -4.08
N LEU A 457 2.91 -16.96 -5.11
CA LEU A 457 1.77 -16.50 -5.90
C LEU A 457 1.10 -17.64 -6.68
N LEU A 458 1.87 -18.56 -7.28
CA LEU A 458 1.32 -19.76 -7.91
C LEU A 458 0.67 -20.68 -6.87
N SER A 459 1.27 -20.85 -5.69
CA SER A 459 0.71 -21.67 -4.61
C SER A 459 -0.61 -21.07 -4.09
N PHE A 460 -0.67 -19.74 -3.95
CA PHE A 460 -1.89 -19.02 -3.62
C PHE A 460 -2.99 -19.28 -4.65
N VAL A 461 -2.70 -19.12 -5.95
CA VAL A 461 -3.64 -19.40 -7.04
C VAL A 461 -4.06 -20.88 -7.08
N ALA A 462 -3.15 -21.81 -6.74
CA ALA A 462 -3.43 -23.25 -6.71
C ALA A 462 -4.48 -23.65 -5.65
N ILE A 463 -4.55 -22.92 -4.53
CA ILE A 463 -5.55 -23.17 -3.48
C ILE A 463 -6.97 -22.89 -4.00
N TYR A 464 -7.15 -21.83 -4.79
CA TYR A 464 -8.46 -21.39 -5.29
C TYR A 464 -8.73 -21.95 -6.68
N ARG A 465 -9.27 -23.17 -6.71
CA ARG A 465 -9.62 -23.87 -7.94
C ARG A 465 -10.81 -23.21 -8.64
N PRO A 466 -10.86 -23.18 -9.99
CA PRO A 466 -9.89 -23.70 -10.96
C PRO A 466 -8.82 -22.66 -11.42
N ALA A 467 -8.52 -21.61 -10.65
CA ALA A 467 -7.74 -20.46 -11.13
C ALA A 467 -6.36 -20.82 -11.69
N LEU A 468 -5.69 -21.84 -11.15
CA LEU A 468 -4.40 -22.34 -11.65
C LEU A 468 -4.43 -22.81 -13.12
N CYS A 469 -5.58 -23.21 -13.64
CA CYS A 469 -5.73 -23.61 -15.04
C CYS A 469 -5.28 -22.50 -16.00
N TYR A 470 -5.56 -21.24 -15.66
CA TYR A 470 -5.15 -20.10 -16.46
C TYR A 470 -3.63 -19.89 -16.46
N CYS A 471 -2.92 -20.37 -15.43
CA CYS A 471 -1.46 -20.37 -15.35
C CYS A 471 -0.80 -21.60 -16.04
N SER A 472 -1.55 -22.40 -16.80
CA SER A 472 -1.06 -23.62 -17.47
C SER A 472 0.22 -23.40 -18.28
N VAL A 473 0.36 -22.24 -18.93
CA VAL A 473 1.56 -21.86 -19.71
C VAL A 473 2.82 -21.86 -18.86
N LEU A 474 2.74 -21.34 -17.63
CA LEU A 474 3.87 -21.25 -16.71
C LEU A 474 4.27 -22.66 -16.23
N LEU A 475 3.29 -23.49 -15.88
CA LEU A 475 3.52 -24.88 -15.47
C LEU A 475 4.14 -25.71 -16.59
N ARG A 476 3.67 -25.52 -17.82
CA ARG A 476 4.21 -26.18 -19.02
C ARG A 476 5.66 -25.76 -19.28
N ALA A 477 5.96 -24.46 -19.20
CA ALA A 477 7.34 -23.97 -19.38
C ALA A 477 8.29 -24.52 -18.30
N LEU A 478 7.86 -24.50 -17.04
CA LEU A 478 8.64 -25.04 -15.92
C LEU A 478 8.87 -26.55 -16.09
N THR A 479 7.84 -27.34 -16.38
CA THR A 479 7.99 -28.78 -16.62
C THR A 479 8.86 -29.10 -17.85
N ALA A 480 8.70 -28.38 -18.95
CA ALA A 480 9.54 -28.54 -20.16
C ALA A 480 11.02 -28.32 -19.85
N THR A 481 11.34 -27.23 -19.15
CA THR A 481 12.74 -26.92 -18.79
C THR A 481 13.30 -27.91 -17.77
N LEU A 482 12.50 -28.41 -16.83
CA LEU A 482 12.91 -29.47 -15.90
C LEU A 482 13.24 -30.76 -16.64
N ILE A 483 12.41 -31.19 -17.60
CA ILE A 483 12.69 -32.36 -18.45
C ILE A 483 14.05 -32.20 -19.15
N HIS A 484 14.32 -31.03 -19.74
CA HIS A 484 15.59 -30.76 -20.43
C HIS A 484 16.80 -30.70 -19.46
N GLN A 485 16.64 -30.07 -18.29
CA GLN A 485 17.70 -29.96 -17.29
C GLN A 485 18.05 -31.34 -16.69
N TRP A 486 17.06 -32.18 -16.40
CA TRP A 486 17.29 -33.55 -15.93
C TRP A 486 17.92 -34.43 -17.01
N ARG A 487 17.50 -34.29 -18.28
CA ARG A 487 18.15 -34.97 -19.42
C ARG A 487 19.62 -34.58 -19.54
N SER A 488 19.93 -33.29 -19.38
CA SER A 488 21.31 -32.78 -19.49
C SER A 488 22.20 -33.16 -18.30
N MET A 489 21.62 -33.46 -17.13
CA MET A 489 22.39 -33.82 -15.93
C MET A 489 23.04 -35.21 -16.03
N GLY A 490 22.41 -36.15 -16.74
CA GLY A 490 22.91 -37.53 -16.87
C GLY A 490 23.01 -38.30 -15.54
N ASP A 491 23.83 -39.34 -15.50
CA ASP A 491 24.00 -40.25 -14.35
C ASP A 491 25.02 -39.77 -13.28
N LEU A 492 25.71 -38.65 -13.53
CA LEU A 492 26.88 -38.20 -12.77
C LEU A 492 26.58 -37.57 -11.39
N SER A 493 25.32 -37.26 -11.08
CA SER A 493 24.99 -36.32 -9.99
C SER A 493 24.63 -36.93 -8.63
N LYS A 494 24.30 -38.23 -8.55
CA LYS A 494 23.93 -38.85 -7.26
C LYS A 494 25.12 -39.13 -6.36
N SER A 495 26.30 -39.38 -6.93
CA SER A 495 27.52 -39.66 -6.16
C SER A 495 28.12 -38.40 -5.52
N ASN A 496 27.86 -37.23 -6.10
CA ASN A 496 28.29 -35.93 -5.60
C ASN A 496 27.06 -35.01 -5.53
N ALA A 497 26.32 -35.06 -4.41
CA ALA A 497 25.13 -34.22 -4.16
C ALA A 497 25.46 -32.73 -4.28
N THR A 498 25.49 -32.24 -5.51
CA THR A 498 25.91 -30.89 -5.85
C THR A 498 24.76 -29.96 -5.49
N HIS A 499 25.06 -28.75 -5.01
CA HIS A 499 24.05 -27.72 -4.73
C HIS A 499 23.02 -27.57 -5.87
N TYR A 500 23.47 -27.67 -7.13
CA TYR A 500 22.62 -27.63 -8.31
C TYR A 500 21.61 -28.80 -8.41
N TYR A 501 21.99 -30.02 -8.01
CA TYR A 501 21.07 -31.16 -7.99
C TYR A 501 19.94 -30.94 -6.98
N ASN A 502 20.28 -30.51 -5.77
CA ASN A 502 19.29 -30.23 -4.72
C ASN A 502 18.33 -29.12 -5.14
N GLN A 503 18.84 -28.05 -5.75
CA GLN A 503 18.01 -26.97 -6.27
C GLN A 503 17.09 -27.44 -7.41
N LEU A 504 17.58 -28.29 -8.31
CA LEU A 504 16.77 -28.84 -9.40
C LEU A 504 15.68 -29.77 -8.87
N LEU A 505 16.01 -30.60 -7.88
CA LEU A 505 15.06 -31.47 -7.18
C LEU A 505 13.99 -30.65 -6.45
N GLU A 506 14.38 -29.62 -5.70
CA GLU A 506 13.46 -28.72 -5.00
C GLU A 506 12.50 -28.05 -5.98
N ASN A 507 12.99 -27.52 -7.11
CA ASN A 507 12.13 -26.94 -8.13
C ASN A 507 11.19 -27.97 -8.76
N THR A 508 11.66 -29.22 -8.95
CA THR A 508 10.82 -30.30 -9.47
C THR A 508 9.68 -30.61 -8.50
N VAL A 509 9.99 -30.75 -7.21
CA VAL A 509 9.00 -30.96 -6.16
C VAL A 509 8.01 -29.79 -6.11
N LYS A 510 8.47 -28.53 -6.09
CA LYS A 510 7.60 -27.35 -6.08
C LYS A 510 6.59 -27.32 -7.24
N VAL A 511 7.01 -27.67 -8.46
CA VAL A 511 6.11 -27.72 -9.62
C VAL A 511 5.03 -28.79 -9.43
N ILE A 512 5.42 -30.00 -9.01
CA ILE A 512 4.46 -31.09 -8.79
C ILE A 512 3.53 -30.78 -7.63
N ASP A 513 4.04 -30.15 -6.58
CA ASP A 513 3.28 -29.72 -5.42
C ASP A 513 2.19 -28.72 -5.80
N ILE A 514 2.54 -27.70 -6.59
CA ILE A 514 1.58 -26.71 -7.09
C ILE A 514 0.52 -27.36 -7.97
N MET A 515 0.92 -28.26 -8.89
CA MET A 515 -0.02 -28.99 -9.75
C MET A 515 -0.95 -29.92 -8.95
N ALA A 516 -0.44 -30.55 -7.88
CA ALA A 516 -1.23 -31.38 -6.98
C ALA A 516 -2.18 -30.55 -6.11
N LEU A 517 -1.72 -29.43 -5.55
CA LEU A 517 -2.54 -28.49 -4.76
C LEU A 517 -3.74 -27.98 -5.58
N GLY A 518 -3.50 -27.64 -6.85
CA GLY A 518 -4.51 -27.23 -7.81
C GLY A 518 -5.39 -28.34 -8.37
N GLN A 519 -5.25 -29.59 -7.90
CA GLN A 519 -5.95 -30.78 -8.42
C GLN A 519 -5.82 -30.98 -9.94
N LEU A 520 -4.69 -30.56 -10.51
CA LEU A 520 -4.37 -30.87 -11.90
C LEU A 520 -3.86 -32.31 -12.02
N LEU A 521 -3.12 -32.79 -11.02
CA LEU A 521 -2.63 -34.16 -10.93
C LEU A 521 -3.46 -34.98 -9.92
N PRO A 522 -4.08 -36.09 -10.33
CA PRO A 522 -4.77 -36.98 -9.41
C PRO A 522 -3.82 -37.96 -8.71
N PRO A 523 -4.24 -38.60 -7.60
CA PRO A 523 -3.52 -39.73 -7.02
C PRO A 523 -3.42 -40.90 -8.02
N PRO A 524 -2.27 -41.58 -8.16
CA PRO A 524 -1.04 -41.47 -7.37
C PRO A 524 -0.05 -40.38 -7.85
N LEU A 525 -0.33 -39.71 -8.98
CA LEU A 525 0.57 -38.70 -9.57
C LEU A 525 0.79 -37.50 -8.65
N SER A 526 -0.22 -37.13 -7.86
CA SER A 526 -0.14 -36.07 -6.84
C SER A 526 0.91 -36.32 -5.75
N SER A 527 1.26 -37.58 -5.51
CA SER A 527 2.12 -38.00 -4.40
C SER A 527 3.55 -38.37 -4.86
N ILE A 528 3.89 -38.15 -6.14
CA ILE A 528 5.20 -38.52 -6.69
C ILE A 528 6.36 -37.74 -6.03
N ARG A 529 6.07 -36.63 -5.34
CA ARG A 529 7.07 -35.82 -4.62
C ARG A 529 8.03 -36.66 -3.76
N ASP A 530 7.52 -37.68 -3.07
CA ASP A 530 8.29 -38.50 -2.12
C ASP A 530 9.18 -39.53 -2.84
N VAL A 531 8.90 -39.76 -4.12
CA VAL A 531 9.61 -40.70 -4.97
C VAL A 531 10.90 -40.08 -5.51
N PHE A 532 10.85 -38.83 -5.98
CA PHE A 532 11.95 -38.18 -6.71
C PHE A 532 13.33 -38.24 -6.02
N PRO A 533 13.47 -38.03 -4.69
CA PRO A 533 14.77 -38.08 -4.01
C PRO A 533 15.50 -39.42 -4.21
N HIS A 534 14.73 -40.50 -4.41
CA HIS A 534 15.24 -41.86 -4.53
C HIS A 534 15.53 -42.27 -5.97
N LEU A 535 15.19 -41.47 -6.98
CA LEU A 535 15.26 -41.82 -8.40
C LEU A 535 16.46 -41.24 -9.14
N LYS A 536 16.95 -41.95 -10.16
CA LYS A 536 18.02 -41.48 -11.06
C LYS A 536 17.49 -40.43 -12.04
N SER A 537 18.35 -39.57 -12.56
CA SER A 537 17.96 -38.47 -13.47
C SER A 537 17.09 -38.93 -14.65
N PHE A 538 17.43 -40.04 -15.31
CA PHE A 538 16.63 -40.56 -16.43
C PHE A 538 15.27 -41.14 -15.99
N GLU A 539 15.17 -41.66 -14.77
CA GLU A 539 13.90 -42.14 -14.19
C GLU A 539 12.98 -40.94 -13.88
N ILE A 540 13.56 -39.83 -13.39
CA ILE A 540 12.84 -38.56 -13.19
C ILE A 540 12.33 -38.02 -14.53
N VAL A 541 13.16 -38.02 -15.58
CA VAL A 541 12.74 -37.63 -16.94
C VAL A 541 11.59 -38.48 -17.45
N ALA A 542 11.68 -39.81 -17.30
CA ALA A 542 10.64 -40.73 -17.73
C ALA A 542 9.31 -40.43 -17.02
N ILE A 543 9.32 -40.17 -15.72
CA ILE A 543 8.11 -39.80 -14.98
C ILE A 543 7.55 -38.44 -15.41
N LEU A 544 8.39 -37.42 -15.54
CA LEU A 544 7.95 -36.09 -15.96
C LEU A 544 7.35 -36.10 -17.37
N ARG A 545 7.92 -36.87 -18.30
CA ARG A 545 7.43 -36.99 -19.68
C ARG A 545 6.23 -37.93 -19.78
N ASP A 546 6.39 -39.18 -19.36
CA ASP A 546 5.42 -40.26 -19.66
C ASP A 546 4.21 -40.21 -18.73
N CYS A 547 4.40 -39.78 -17.47
CA CYS A 547 3.31 -39.72 -16.49
C CYS A 547 2.67 -38.34 -16.41
N ILE A 548 3.48 -37.28 -16.32
CA ILE A 548 2.96 -35.92 -16.06
C ILE A 548 2.63 -35.18 -17.35
N TRP A 549 3.58 -35.05 -18.28
CA TRP A 549 3.37 -34.29 -19.52
C TRP A 549 2.27 -34.91 -20.38
N PHE A 550 2.32 -36.22 -20.63
CA PHE A 550 1.27 -36.90 -21.41
C PHE A 550 -0.09 -36.86 -20.73
N TYR A 551 -0.15 -36.99 -19.40
CA TYR A 551 -1.42 -36.84 -18.68
C TYR A 551 -2.00 -35.44 -18.86
N MET A 552 -1.20 -34.38 -18.71
CA MET A 552 -1.64 -32.98 -18.86
C MET A 552 -2.00 -32.62 -20.31
N ARG A 553 -1.40 -33.28 -21.30
CA ARG A 553 -1.75 -33.17 -22.71
C ARG A 553 -3.14 -33.73 -22.98
N ASP A 554 -3.39 -34.94 -22.50
CA ASP A 554 -4.65 -35.66 -22.79
C ASP A 554 -5.79 -35.20 -21.86
N HIS A 555 -5.46 -34.68 -20.67
CA HIS A 555 -6.38 -34.11 -19.69
C HIS A 555 -6.10 -32.62 -19.51
N VAL A 556 -6.43 -31.84 -20.55
CA VAL A 556 -6.20 -30.39 -20.60
C VAL A 556 -6.70 -29.71 -19.31
N PRO A 557 -5.87 -28.88 -18.64
CA PRO A 557 -6.28 -28.17 -17.41
C PRO A 557 -7.32 -27.10 -17.74
N SER A 558 -8.58 -27.51 -17.78
CA SER A 558 -9.73 -26.68 -18.12
C SER A 558 -10.60 -26.42 -16.88
N PRO A 559 -11.10 -25.19 -16.67
CA PRO A 559 -12.07 -24.88 -15.62
C PRO A 559 -13.31 -25.79 -15.65
N ALA A 560 -13.71 -26.27 -16.82
CA ALA A 560 -14.87 -27.15 -17.00
C ALA A 560 -14.73 -28.52 -16.29
N LEU A 561 -13.51 -28.89 -15.89
CA LEU A 561 -13.24 -30.16 -15.21
C LEU A 561 -13.52 -30.12 -13.70
N PHE A 562 -13.91 -28.97 -13.16
CA PHE A 562 -14.16 -28.77 -11.74
C PHE A 562 -15.67 -28.66 -11.48
N GLY A 563 -16.18 -29.55 -10.66
CA GLY A 563 -17.55 -29.52 -10.17
C GLY A 563 -17.68 -28.58 -8.97
N LEU A 564 -18.85 -27.97 -8.83
CA LEU A 564 -19.21 -27.13 -7.69
C LEU A 564 -19.77 -28.03 -6.58
N ASP A 565 -19.11 -28.06 -5.42
CA ASP A 565 -19.59 -28.79 -4.23
C ASP A 565 -20.82 -28.10 -3.62
N SER A 566 -21.55 -28.81 -2.74
CA SER A 566 -22.64 -28.23 -1.94
C SER A 566 -22.19 -27.04 -1.09
N ASN A 567 -20.89 -26.96 -0.79
CA ASN A 567 -20.27 -25.87 -0.03
C ASN A 567 -19.79 -24.68 -0.91
N GLY A 568 -20.06 -24.69 -2.21
CA GLY A 568 -19.64 -23.61 -3.11
C GLY A 568 -18.17 -23.70 -3.56
N ILE A 569 -17.46 -24.78 -3.23
CA ILE A 569 -16.04 -24.98 -3.54
C ILE A 569 -15.91 -25.79 -4.83
N TYR A 570 -15.05 -25.32 -5.74
CA TYR A 570 -14.69 -26.08 -6.93
C TYR A 570 -13.71 -27.19 -6.60
N TRP A 571 -14.04 -28.42 -7.00
CA TRP A 571 -13.19 -29.58 -6.78
C TRP A 571 -13.32 -30.60 -7.90
N ARG A 572 -12.30 -31.46 -8.02
CA ARG A 572 -12.34 -32.64 -8.86
C ARG A 572 -12.46 -33.87 -7.96
N ASP A 573 -13.46 -34.71 -8.22
CA ASP A 573 -13.68 -35.91 -7.44
C ASP A 573 -12.50 -36.89 -7.61
N PRO A 574 -11.71 -37.17 -6.54
CA PRO A 574 -10.59 -38.09 -6.60
C PRO A 574 -10.99 -39.54 -6.93
N SER A 575 -12.26 -39.90 -6.72
CA SER A 575 -12.78 -41.23 -7.04
C SER A 575 -12.96 -41.43 -8.55
N ILE A 576 -13.38 -40.37 -9.26
CA ILE A 576 -13.60 -40.35 -10.70
C ILE A 576 -12.31 -40.00 -11.46
N ALA A 577 -11.48 -39.13 -10.88
CA ALA A 577 -10.28 -38.60 -11.51
C ALA A 577 -9.07 -39.54 -11.45
N ARG A 578 -9.24 -40.87 -11.39
CA ARG A 578 -8.08 -41.78 -11.40
C ARG A 578 -7.40 -41.78 -12.77
N PRO A 579 -6.06 -41.63 -12.84
CA PRO A 579 -5.36 -41.63 -14.11
C PRO A 579 -5.40 -43.05 -14.71
N PRO A 580 -5.69 -43.19 -16.02
CA PRO A 580 -5.58 -44.46 -16.71
C PRO A 580 -4.19 -45.11 -16.54
N ASP A 581 -4.13 -46.45 -16.58
CA ASP A 581 -2.88 -47.20 -16.37
C ASP A 581 -1.75 -46.76 -17.31
N ILE A 582 -2.07 -46.28 -18.51
CA ILE A 582 -1.10 -45.77 -19.49
C ILE A 582 -0.18 -44.69 -18.89
N PHE A 583 -0.72 -43.82 -18.03
CA PHE A 583 0.03 -42.73 -17.39
C PHE A 583 0.67 -43.12 -16.06
N THR A 584 0.42 -44.32 -15.54
CA THR A 584 0.99 -44.80 -14.28
C THR A 584 1.90 -46.02 -14.44
N ASN A 585 1.90 -46.68 -15.60
CA ASN A 585 2.71 -47.85 -15.88
C ASN A 585 4.21 -47.58 -15.78
N SER A 586 4.71 -46.47 -16.36
CA SER A 586 6.12 -46.09 -16.23
C SER A 586 6.51 -45.86 -14.77
N LEU A 587 5.66 -45.19 -13.99
CA LEU A 587 5.86 -45.01 -12.55
C LEU A 587 5.89 -46.35 -11.81
N ARG A 588 4.96 -47.25 -12.11
CA ARG A 588 4.86 -48.60 -11.51
C ARG A 588 6.14 -49.40 -11.76
N ILE A 589 6.63 -49.43 -13.00
CA ILE A 589 7.85 -50.15 -13.39
C ILE A 589 9.08 -49.56 -12.68
N ILE A 590 9.20 -48.23 -12.63
CA ILE A 590 10.34 -47.56 -11.97
C ILE A 590 10.36 -47.84 -10.46
N LEU A 591 9.19 -47.80 -9.81
CA LEU A 591 9.08 -48.13 -8.38
C LEU A 591 9.43 -49.60 -8.11
N GLN A 592 8.95 -50.53 -8.94
CA GLN A 592 9.29 -51.95 -8.84
C GLN A 592 10.79 -52.21 -9.03
N ARG A 593 11.45 -51.49 -9.96
CA ARG A 593 12.90 -51.60 -10.15
C ARG A 593 13.70 -51.12 -8.93
N ASN A 594 13.14 -50.14 -8.21
CA ASN A 594 13.73 -49.56 -7.01
C ASN A 594 13.02 -50.02 -5.72
N ILE A 595 12.44 -51.23 -5.71
CA ILE A 595 11.61 -51.71 -4.59
C ILE A 595 12.35 -51.75 -3.24
N LYS A 596 13.68 -51.90 -3.27
CA LYS A 596 14.54 -51.91 -2.08
C LYS A 596 14.42 -50.62 -1.26
N THR A 597 14.23 -49.48 -1.91
CA THR A 597 14.10 -48.16 -1.24
C THR A 597 12.66 -47.65 -1.25
N LEU A 598 11.90 -47.97 -2.30
CA LEU A 598 10.57 -47.39 -2.56
C LEU A 598 9.41 -48.38 -2.30
N GLY A 599 9.67 -49.57 -1.75
CA GLY A 599 8.65 -50.60 -1.52
C GLY A 599 7.47 -50.16 -0.64
N ASN A 600 7.75 -49.39 0.42
CA ASN A 600 6.71 -48.84 1.29
C ASN A 600 5.84 -47.80 0.58
N ILE A 601 6.43 -46.97 -0.28
CA ILE A 601 5.71 -45.97 -1.07
C ILE A 601 4.89 -46.66 -2.17
N TYR A 602 5.43 -47.71 -2.77
CA TYR A 602 4.73 -48.52 -3.77
C TYR A 602 3.43 -49.13 -3.22
N SER A 603 3.47 -49.68 -2.00
CA SER A 603 2.26 -50.25 -1.38
C SER A 603 1.22 -49.18 -1.08
N GLN A 604 1.64 -48.01 -0.61
CA GLN A 604 0.74 -46.87 -0.37
C GLN A 604 0.10 -46.34 -1.67
N MET A 605 0.87 -46.25 -2.76
CA MET A 605 0.43 -45.67 -4.03
C MET A 605 -0.41 -46.60 -4.91
N PHE A 606 -0.28 -47.92 -4.78
CA PHE A 606 -0.92 -48.86 -5.72
C PHE A 606 -1.65 -50.04 -5.07
N ILE A 607 -1.31 -50.42 -3.83
CA ILE A 607 -1.85 -51.63 -3.19
C ILE A 607 -2.93 -51.27 -2.17
N ASN A 608 -2.67 -50.29 -1.30
CA ASN A 608 -3.54 -49.90 -0.19
C ASN A 608 -4.61 -48.87 -0.59
N ILE A 609 -4.81 -48.63 -1.89
CA ILE A 609 -5.89 -47.75 -2.33
C ILE A 609 -7.21 -48.52 -2.14
N PRO A 610 -8.22 -47.95 -1.46
CA PRO A 610 -9.54 -48.56 -1.40
C PRO A 610 -10.03 -48.79 -2.84
N LYS A 611 -10.21 -50.06 -3.19
CA LYS A 611 -10.88 -50.47 -4.41
C LYS A 611 -12.38 -50.15 -4.22
N GLN A 612 -12.99 -49.52 -5.21
CA GLN A 612 -14.45 -49.50 -5.29
C GLN A 612 -14.87 -50.95 -5.55
N GLU A 613 -15.59 -51.54 -4.60
CA GLU A 613 -16.54 -52.62 -4.91
C GLU A 613 -17.79 -52.03 -5.53
#